data_AF-A0A317H0V1-F1
#
_entry.id   AF-A0A317H0V1-F1
#
_cell.length_a   1.000
_cell.length_b   1.000
_cell.length_c   1.000
_cell.angle_alpha   90.00
_cell.angle_beta   90.00
_cell.angle_gamma   90.00
#
_symmetry.space_group_name_H-M   'P 1'
#
loop_
_entity.id
_entity.type
_entity.pdbx_description
1 polymer ?
#
loop_
_entity_poly.entity_id
_entity_poly.type
_entity_poly.pdbx_seq_one_letter_code
_entity_poly.pdbx_strand_id
1 'polypeptide(L)'
;MKWIFPLLTILLPLTLFSQGPRTNISSTKGNNVFAQVDARALQMPDSLSHDLEGIGNFINSHFQTPKEKSRAIFVWITNNIQYDVANMFAINFYEDSASKILKALQTRRGICENYASLFSAICQKVGIESVVVEGYTKQRGFVDYIPHAWNAAMINGTWYLFDPTWGSGYVSNGKFVKSMNESYFMASPENFVKSHMPFDYLWQFLYYPLTNQEFYEENFTQNKSKPYFNYPDSIRVYNALSSIEKNNAQAIRVEKNGVKNSLIFDRLRNLKADIENYRRQKEVDNYNEKVSTYNSALRDFNIGIKLLNTFINYRNDQFKPSKSNAEIQHMIDTADFQIRLARQQVDSIHLEDSNAQLASLIPPMKQSIDEAMTKVKEQKEWLATYFTKSKMGRKSMFYKVTFFGKPVN
;
A
#
# COMPACT_ATOMS: atom_id res chain seq x y z
N MET A 1 -21.72 -14.59 -34.30
CA MET A 1 -22.39 -14.59 -32.97
C MET A 1 -21.85 -13.42 -32.15
N LYS A 2 -22.62 -12.33 -32.07
CA LYS A 2 -22.35 -11.18 -31.22
C LYS A 2 -23.26 -11.31 -30.00
N TRP A 3 -22.70 -11.35 -28.80
CA TRP A 3 -23.46 -11.37 -27.56
C TRP A 3 -23.60 -9.93 -27.06
N ILE A 4 -24.84 -9.43 -27.11
CA ILE A 4 -25.28 -8.17 -26.53
C ILE A 4 -25.77 -8.50 -25.10
N PHE A 5 -25.15 -7.91 -24.08
CA PHE A 5 -25.69 -7.96 -22.72
C PHE A 5 -26.83 -6.93 -22.60
N PRO A 6 -28.04 -7.30 -22.12
CA PRO A 6 -29.08 -6.31 -21.87
C PRO A 6 -28.80 -5.59 -20.55
N LEU A 7 -28.84 -4.26 -20.57
CA LEU A 7 -28.98 -3.42 -19.37
C LEU A 7 -30.33 -3.76 -18.71
N LEU A 8 -30.29 -4.38 -17.54
CA LEU A 8 -31.44 -4.46 -16.66
C LEU A 8 -31.55 -3.15 -15.88
N THR A 9 -32.40 -2.23 -16.36
CA THR A 9 -32.87 -1.09 -15.56
C THR A 9 -33.85 -1.60 -14.50
N ILE A 10 -33.37 -1.76 -13.28
CA ILE A 10 -34.23 -1.95 -12.12
C ILE A 10 -34.72 -0.56 -11.67
N LEU A 11 -35.95 -0.23 -12.05
CA LEU A 11 -36.71 0.87 -11.45
C LEU A 11 -37.12 0.46 -10.03
N LEU A 12 -36.39 0.94 -9.02
CA LEU A 12 -36.83 0.87 -7.62
C LEU A 12 -37.73 2.09 -7.32
N PRO A 13 -38.88 1.90 -6.65
CA PRO A 13 -39.79 2.99 -6.33
C PRO A 13 -39.14 3.93 -5.31
N LEU A 14 -39.12 5.23 -5.61
CA LEU A 14 -38.76 6.28 -4.66
C LEU A 14 -39.80 6.32 -3.53
N THR A 15 -39.50 5.70 -2.40
CA THR A 15 -40.12 6.05 -1.12
C THR A 15 -39.19 7.03 -0.42
N LEU A 16 -39.54 8.32 -0.50
CA LEU A 16 -38.87 9.41 0.19
C LEU A 16 -39.05 9.23 1.71
N PHE A 17 -38.06 8.61 2.36
CA PHE A 17 -38.00 8.61 3.82
C PHE A 17 -37.36 9.92 4.31
N SER A 18 -38.16 10.69 5.04
CA SER A 18 -37.74 11.84 5.83
C SER A 18 -36.57 11.46 6.76
N GLN A 19 -35.38 11.94 6.42
CA GLN A 19 -34.21 11.87 7.28
C GLN A 19 -34.13 13.11 8.17
N GLY A 20 -33.76 12.90 9.43
CA GLY A 20 -33.61 13.93 10.45
C GLY A 20 -34.57 13.76 11.64
N PRO A 21 -34.15 13.19 12.78
CA PRO A 21 -34.92 13.33 14.02
C PRO A 21 -34.85 14.78 14.53
N ARG A 22 -35.99 15.35 14.93
CA ARG A 22 -36.02 16.33 16.01
C ARG A 22 -35.79 15.56 17.30
N THR A 23 -34.54 15.45 17.74
CA THR A 23 -34.27 15.09 19.12
C THR A 23 -34.53 16.33 19.98
N ASN A 24 -35.65 16.33 20.71
CA ASN A 24 -35.83 17.23 21.85
C ASN A 24 -34.89 16.76 22.97
N ILE A 25 -33.59 16.95 22.79
CA ILE A 25 -32.67 17.04 23.92
C ILE A 25 -32.79 18.48 24.37
N SER A 26 -33.35 18.68 25.56
CA SER A 26 -33.39 19.95 26.24
C SER A 26 -32.02 20.61 26.14
N SER A 27 -31.93 21.70 25.37
CA SER A 27 -30.79 22.59 25.38
C SER A 27 -30.79 23.27 26.75
N THR A 28 -30.19 22.59 27.72
CA THR A 28 -29.73 23.30 28.91
C THR A 28 -28.83 24.41 28.39
N LYS A 29 -29.26 25.66 28.57
CA LYS A 29 -28.45 26.86 28.34
C LYS A 29 -27.29 26.84 29.34
N GLY A 30 -26.36 25.91 29.17
CA GLY A 30 -25.04 25.96 29.76
C GLY A 30 -24.22 26.97 28.98
N ASN A 31 -23.37 27.74 29.68
CA ASN A 31 -22.42 28.63 29.02
C ASN A 31 -21.61 27.83 27.99
N ASN A 32 -21.67 28.23 26.71
CA ASN A 32 -20.79 27.68 25.68
C ASN A 32 -19.35 28.05 26.05
N VAL A 33 -18.63 27.10 26.65
CA VAL A 33 -17.24 27.27 27.07
C VAL A 33 -16.28 27.56 25.91
N PHE A 34 -16.72 27.36 24.68
CA PHE A 34 -15.98 27.63 23.45
C PHE A 34 -16.40 28.91 22.74
N ALA A 35 -17.32 29.71 23.28
CA ALA A 35 -17.88 30.87 22.56
C ALA A 35 -16.80 31.82 21.99
N GLN A 36 -15.71 32.06 22.73
CA GLN A 36 -14.60 32.89 22.25
C GLN A 36 -13.81 32.22 21.12
N VAL A 37 -13.56 30.91 21.24
CA VAL A 37 -12.89 30.11 20.21
C VAL A 37 -13.71 30.11 18.93
N ASP A 38 -15.02 29.88 19.05
CA ASP A 38 -15.96 29.84 17.94
C ASP A 38 -15.99 31.17 17.21
N ALA A 39 -16.16 32.28 17.95
CA ALA A 39 -16.18 33.61 17.38
C ALA A 39 -14.88 33.93 16.65
N ARG A 40 -13.72 33.52 17.18
CA ARG A 40 -12.42 33.75 16.54
C ARG A 40 -12.21 32.86 15.31
N ALA A 41 -12.63 31.60 15.37
CA ALA A 41 -12.50 30.66 14.25
C ALA A 41 -13.33 31.11 13.03
N LEU A 42 -14.51 31.68 13.27
CA LEU A 42 -15.39 32.24 12.23
C LEU A 42 -14.84 33.53 11.60
N GLN A 43 -13.83 34.17 12.18
CA GLN A 43 -13.16 35.36 11.64
C GLN A 43 -11.97 35.02 10.74
N MET A 44 -11.75 33.74 10.40
CA MET A 44 -10.67 33.35 9.50
C MET A 44 -10.81 34.09 8.15
N PRO A 45 -9.80 34.87 7.71
CA PRO A 45 -9.86 35.56 6.44
C PRO A 45 -9.99 34.57 5.28
N ASP A 46 -10.81 34.92 4.28
CA ASP A 46 -11.02 34.07 3.10
C ASP A 46 -9.68 33.74 2.40
N SER A 47 -8.75 34.70 2.33
CA SER A 47 -7.42 34.54 1.76
C SER A 47 -6.56 33.45 2.41
N LEU A 48 -6.84 33.07 3.65
CA LEU A 48 -6.13 32.01 4.37
C LEU A 48 -6.88 30.67 4.33
N SER A 49 -8.09 30.66 3.79
CA SER A 49 -9.05 29.55 3.95
C SER A 49 -9.11 28.60 2.74
N HIS A 50 -8.29 28.86 1.71
CA HIS A 50 -8.29 28.12 0.43
C HIS A 50 -7.29 26.97 0.37
N ASP A 51 -6.33 26.93 1.30
CA ASP A 51 -5.35 25.86 1.40
C ASP A 51 -5.08 25.47 2.86
N LEU A 52 -4.44 24.31 3.04
CA LEU A 52 -4.17 23.76 4.36
C LEU A 52 -3.12 24.58 5.15
N GLU A 53 -2.23 25.29 4.47
CA GLU A 53 -1.15 26.04 5.11
C GLU A 53 -1.69 27.33 5.75
N GLY A 54 -2.48 28.10 5.01
CA GLY A 54 -3.16 29.28 5.53
C GLY A 54 -4.07 28.96 6.72
N ILE A 55 -4.87 27.88 6.61
CA ILE A 55 -5.75 27.44 7.69
C ILE A 55 -4.92 27.03 8.92
N GLY A 56 -3.87 26.21 8.72
CA GLY A 56 -3.00 25.76 9.80
C GLY A 56 -2.28 26.92 10.51
N ASN A 57 -1.74 27.87 9.74
CA ASN A 57 -1.05 29.05 10.26
C ASN A 57 -2.00 29.96 11.05
N PHE A 58 -3.21 30.19 10.55
CA PHE A 58 -4.23 30.95 11.27
C PHE A 58 -4.54 30.27 12.61
N ILE A 59 -4.78 28.96 12.61
CA ILE A 59 -5.15 28.23 13.83
C ILE A 59 -4.00 28.24 14.85
N ASN A 60 -2.76 27.97 14.42
CA ASN A 60 -1.59 27.99 15.30
C ASN A 60 -1.30 29.38 15.91
N SER A 61 -1.61 30.45 15.18
CA SER A 61 -1.36 31.82 15.66
C SER A 61 -2.41 32.33 16.66
N HIS A 62 -3.60 31.72 16.68
CA HIS A 62 -4.74 32.23 17.46
C HIS A 62 -5.22 31.29 18.57
N PHE A 63 -4.83 30.02 18.55
CA PHE A 63 -5.27 29.02 19.53
C PHE A 63 -4.06 28.26 20.08
N GLN A 64 -4.02 28.09 21.40
CA GLN A 64 -2.84 27.57 22.09
C GLN A 64 -2.96 26.07 22.33
N THR A 65 -4.10 25.63 22.87
CA THR A 65 -4.26 24.25 23.32
C THR A 65 -4.78 23.33 22.19
N PRO A 66 -4.45 22.03 22.20
CA PRO A 66 -5.03 21.07 21.25
C PRO A 66 -6.57 21.07 21.24
N LYS A 67 -7.19 21.34 22.39
CA LYS A 67 -8.64 21.44 22.56
C LYS A 67 -9.25 22.67 21.86
N GLU A 68 -8.62 23.85 21.99
CA GLU A 68 -9.06 25.05 21.27
C GLU A 68 -8.82 24.93 19.76
N LYS A 69 -7.67 24.37 19.38
CA LYS A 69 -7.32 24.12 17.97
C LYS A 69 -8.33 23.16 17.33
N SER A 70 -8.61 22.01 17.94
CA SER A 70 -9.59 21.06 17.41
C SER A 70 -10.99 21.66 17.33
N ARG A 71 -11.37 22.51 18.29
CA ARG A 71 -12.63 23.27 18.23
C ARG A 71 -12.67 24.24 17.05
N ALA A 72 -11.62 25.03 16.85
CA ALA A 72 -11.53 25.96 15.73
C ALA A 72 -11.62 25.25 14.38
N ILE A 73 -10.96 24.09 14.23
CA ILE A 73 -11.05 23.24 13.04
C ILE A 73 -12.49 22.79 12.83
N PHE A 74 -13.12 22.22 13.86
CA PHE A 74 -14.48 21.70 13.77
C PHE A 74 -15.48 22.80 13.39
N VAL A 75 -15.45 23.94 14.07
CA VAL A 75 -16.32 25.11 13.79
C VAL A 75 -16.09 25.64 12.38
N TRP A 76 -14.83 25.76 11.95
CA TRP A 76 -14.53 26.26 10.63
C TRP A 76 -15.07 25.31 9.55
N ILE A 77 -14.87 23.99 9.68
CA ILE A 77 -15.38 23.03 8.70
C ILE A 77 -16.91 23.01 8.68
N THR A 78 -17.56 22.88 9.85
CA THR A 78 -19.03 22.81 9.94
C THR A 78 -19.70 24.08 9.44
N ASN A 79 -19.00 25.22 9.50
CA ASN A 79 -19.49 26.47 8.96
C ASN A 79 -19.16 26.68 7.47
N ASN A 80 -18.04 26.19 6.95
CA ASN A 80 -17.60 26.54 5.60
C ASN A 80 -17.86 25.47 4.55
N ILE A 81 -18.12 24.22 4.95
CA ILE A 81 -18.38 23.13 4.01
C ILE A 81 -19.86 22.76 4.06
N GLN A 82 -20.49 22.62 2.89
CA GLN A 82 -21.88 22.16 2.72
C GLN A 82 -21.93 20.71 2.24
N TYR A 83 -22.90 19.94 2.74
CA TYR A 83 -23.04 18.54 2.34
C TYR A 83 -23.54 18.45 0.90
N ASP A 84 -22.82 17.69 0.07
CA ASP A 84 -23.11 17.50 -1.35
C ASP A 84 -24.14 16.38 -1.55
N VAL A 85 -25.42 16.71 -1.28
CA VAL A 85 -26.55 15.77 -1.39
C VAL A 85 -26.65 15.15 -2.79
N ALA A 86 -26.31 15.91 -3.85
CA ALA A 86 -26.41 15.44 -5.23
C ALA A 86 -25.43 14.29 -5.52
N ASN A 87 -24.28 14.28 -4.86
CA ASN A 87 -23.23 13.28 -5.05
C ASN A 87 -23.08 12.32 -3.86
N MET A 88 -24.04 12.28 -2.93
CA MET A 88 -23.93 11.45 -1.71
C MET A 88 -23.81 9.94 -1.97
N PHE A 89 -24.26 9.46 -3.13
CA PHE A 89 -24.11 8.07 -3.57
C PHE A 89 -22.96 7.87 -4.56
N ALA A 90 -22.32 8.94 -5.03
CA ALA A 90 -21.25 8.91 -6.01
C ALA A 90 -19.89 8.75 -5.32
N ILE A 91 -19.70 7.62 -4.63
CA ILE A 91 -18.46 7.32 -3.92
C ILE A 91 -17.39 6.89 -4.93
N ASN A 92 -16.31 7.67 -5.04
CA ASN A 92 -15.16 7.32 -5.87
C ASN A 92 -14.06 6.72 -4.99
N PHE A 93 -14.01 5.39 -4.95
CA PHE A 93 -13.00 4.65 -4.17
C PHE A 93 -11.56 4.84 -4.64
N TYR A 94 -11.34 5.41 -5.84
CA TYR A 94 -10.02 5.68 -6.40
C TYR A 94 -9.56 7.13 -6.23
N GLU A 95 -10.39 7.99 -5.64
CA GLU A 95 -10.00 9.37 -5.35
C GLU A 95 -8.95 9.39 -4.23
N ASP A 96 -7.79 9.98 -4.51
CA ASP A 96 -6.73 10.12 -3.51
C ASP A 96 -7.10 11.15 -2.43
N SER A 97 -6.43 11.09 -1.28
CA SER A 97 -6.74 11.97 -0.15
C SER A 97 -6.54 13.46 -0.46
N ALA A 98 -5.55 13.82 -1.29
CA ALA A 98 -5.30 15.21 -1.64
C ALA A 98 -6.44 15.77 -2.51
N SER A 99 -6.93 14.98 -3.47
CA SER A 99 -8.10 15.33 -4.28
C SER A 99 -9.35 15.53 -3.42
N LYS A 100 -9.61 14.63 -2.44
CA LYS A 100 -10.75 14.77 -1.50
C LYS A 100 -10.71 16.06 -0.71
N ILE A 101 -9.52 16.46 -0.23
CA ILE A 101 -9.30 17.70 0.54
C ILE A 101 -9.48 18.91 -0.36
N LEU A 102 -8.83 18.91 -1.53
CA LEU A 102 -8.87 20.01 -2.48
C LEU A 102 -10.28 20.31 -2.94
N LYS A 103 -11.07 19.26 -3.24
CA LYS A 103 -12.49 19.39 -3.59
C LYS A 103 -13.29 20.13 -2.52
N ALA A 104 -13.15 19.75 -1.25
CA ALA A 104 -13.84 20.44 -0.15
C ALA A 104 -13.39 21.90 -0.02
N LEU A 105 -12.08 22.17 -0.10
CA LEU A 105 -11.55 23.52 0.00
C LEU A 105 -12.05 24.41 -1.14
N GLN A 106 -11.92 23.98 -2.38
CA GLN A 106 -12.24 24.81 -3.54
C GLN A 106 -13.74 24.99 -3.76
N THR A 107 -14.53 23.93 -3.59
CA THR A 107 -15.97 23.97 -3.90
C THR A 107 -16.83 24.32 -2.68
N ARG A 108 -16.24 24.32 -1.48
CA ARG A 108 -16.95 24.44 -0.19
C ARG A 108 -18.06 23.39 -0.05
N ARG A 109 -17.91 22.25 -0.71
CA ARG A 109 -18.87 21.14 -0.76
C ARG A 109 -18.17 19.79 -0.72
N GLY A 110 -18.83 18.80 -0.14
CA GLY A 110 -18.33 17.43 -0.13
C GLY A 110 -19.26 16.46 0.57
N ILE A 111 -18.89 15.18 0.55
CA ILE A 111 -19.53 14.11 1.31
C ILE A 111 -18.68 13.76 2.53
N CYS A 112 -19.12 12.80 3.35
CA CYS A 112 -18.49 12.47 4.63
C CYS A 112 -16.96 12.27 4.55
N GLU A 113 -16.46 11.59 3.52
CA GLU A 113 -15.01 11.40 3.33
C GLU A 113 -14.24 12.70 3.09
N ASN A 114 -14.83 13.68 2.40
CA ASN A 114 -14.19 14.99 2.17
C ASN A 114 -14.10 15.78 3.48
N TYR A 115 -15.17 15.77 4.28
CA TYR A 115 -15.19 16.37 5.61
C TYR A 115 -14.14 15.73 6.52
N ALA A 116 -14.12 14.40 6.57
CA ALA A 116 -13.20 13.66 7.44
C ALA A 116 -11.74 13.83 7.02
N SER A 117 -11.45 13.78 5.71
CA SER A 117 -10.10 13.99 5.19
C SER A 117 -9.61 15.41 5.47
N LEU A 118 -10.46 16.42 5.26
CA LEU A 118 -10.12 17.82 5.54
C LEU A 118 -9.86 18.07 7.03
N PHE A 119 -10.69 17.53 7.91
CA PHE A 119 -10.49 17.63 9.37
C PHE A 119 -9.15 17.02 9.79
N SER A 120 -8.88 15.79 9.37
CA SER A 120 -7.62 15.10 9.69
C SER A 120 -6.40 15.86 9.15
N ALA A 121 -6.48 16.35 7.91
CA ALA A 121 -5.39 17.12 7.30
C ALA A 121 -5.09 18.43 8.04
N ILE A 122 -6.12 19.17 8.47
CA ILE A 122 -5.92 20.39 9.26
C ILE A 122 -5.38 20.05 10.66
N CYS A 123 -5.88 18.99 11.31
CA CYS A 123 -5.32 18.50 12.58
C CYS A 123 -3.82 18.24 12.49
N GLN A 124 -3.38 17.53 11.44
CA GLN A 124 -1.96 17.24 11.20
C GLN A 124 -1.14 18.53 11.02
N LYS A 125 -1.66 19.54 10.29
CA LYS A 125 -1.00 20.84 10.11
C LYS A 125 -0.79 21.61 11.42
N VAL A 126 -1.59 21.35 12.44
CA VAL A 126 -1.50 22.02 13.74
C VAL A 126 -0.93 21.15 14.85
N GLY A 127 -0.35 20.00 14.47
CA GLY A 127 0.33 19.07 15.39
C GLY A 127 -0.61 18.19 16.23
N ILE A 128 -1.85 17.99 15.78
CA ILE A 128 -2.83 17.09 16.41
C ILE A 128 -2.84 15.78 15.64
N GLU A 129 -2.55 14.67 16.33
CA GLU A 129 -2.71 13.33 15.77
C GLU A 129 -4.20 13.07 15.50
N SER A 130 -4.53 12.71 14.26
CA SER A 130 -5.90 12.40 13.85
C SER A 130 -5.92 11.30 12.80
N VAL A 131 -6.92 10.44 12.89
CA VAL A 131 -7.19 9.37 11.92
C VAL A 131 -8.59 9.54 11.34
N VAL A 132 -8.74 9.22 10.06
CA VAL A 132 -10.05 9.02 9.42
C VAL A 132 -10.51 7.61 9.77
N VAL A 133 -11.73 7.49 10.27
CA VAL A 133 -12.36 6.22 10.64
C VAL A 133 -13.51 5.95 9.69
N GLU A 134 -13.51 4.76 9.10
CA GLU A 134 -14.53 4.31 8.17
C GLU A 134 -15.40 3.22 8.81
N GLY A 135 -16.69 3.29 8.53
CA GLY A 135 -17.66 2.35 9.07
C GLY A 135 -19.05 2.56 8.52
N TYR A 136 -20.03 2.31 9.36
CA TYR A 136 -21.43 2.51 9.04
C TYR A 136 -22.17 3.12 10.23
N THR A 137 -23.31 3.73 9.94
CA THR A 137 -24.10 4.43 10.94
C THR A 137 -25.46 3.81 11.15
N LYS A 138 -26.07 4.07 12.30
CA LYS A 138 -27.45 3.71 12.62
C LYS A 138 -28.22 4.96 13.03
N GLN A 139 -29.41 5.13 12.46
CA GLN A 139 -30.36 6.16 12.86
C GLN A 139 -31.74 5.54 13.05
N ARG A 140 -32.43 5.92 14.14
CA ARG A 140 -33.79 5.43 14.46
C ARG A 140 -33.92 3.89 14.43
N GLY A 141 -32.89 3.19 14.89
CA GLY A 141 -32.84 1.72 14.89
C GLY A 141 -32.39 1.06 13.59
N PHE A 142 -32.26 1.82 12.49
CA PHE A 142 -31.91 1.29 11.18
C PHE A 142 -30.47 1.63 10.80
N VAL A 143 -29.74 0.61 10.36
CA VAL A 143 -28.40 0.79 9.76
C VAL A 143 -28.55 1.42 8.38
N ASP A 144 -27.73 2.43 8.11
CA ASP A 144 -27.71 3.11 6.82
C ASP A 144 -27.14 2.19 5.72
N TYR A 145 -27.56 2.44 4.48
CA TYR A 145 -27.18 1.64 3.32
C TYR A 145 -25.88 2.12 2.66
N ILE A 146 -25.40 3.28 3.08
CA ILE A 146 -24.13 3.86 2.63
C ILE A 146 -23.09 3.81 3.75
N PRO A 147 -21.79 3.60 3.42
CA PRO A 147 -20.74 3.73 4.40
C PRO A 147 -20.61 5.19 4.86
N HIS A 148 -20.01 5.37 6.04
CA HIS A 148 -19.77 6.69 6.60
C HIS A 148 -18.31 6.81 7.05
N ALA A 149 -17.79 8.04 6.98
CA ALA A 149 -16.45 8.39 7.42
C ALA A 149 -16.48 9.55 8.41
N TRP A 150 -15.73 9.41 9.50
CA TRP A 150 -15.59 10.40 10.56
C TRP A 150 -14.14 10.43 11.04
N ASN A 151 -13.86 11.12 12.15
CA ASN A 151 -12.52 11.26 12.68
C ASN A 151 -12.40 10.79 14.13
N ALA A 152 -11.19 10.37 14.47
CA ALA A 152 -10.70 10.43 15.84
C ALA A 152 -9.50 11.38 15.90
N ALA A 153 -9.33 12.06 17.04
CA ALA A 153 -8.14 12.86 17.29
C ALA A 153 -7.68 12.74 18.74
N MET A 154 -6.36 12.73 18.93
CA MET A 154 -5.72 12.67 20.24
C MET A 154 -5.67 14.06 20.87
N ILE A 155 -6.47 14.28 21.92
CA ILE A 155 -6.51 15.54 22.66
C ILE A 155 -6.01 15.29 24.07
N ASN A 156 -4.87 15.87 24.43
CA ASN A 156 -4.25 15.76 25.77
C ASN A 156 -4.07 14.29 26.23
N GLY A 157 -3.66 13.40 25.31
CA GLY A 157 -3.41 11.99 25.62
C GLY A 157 -4.64 11.07 25.58
N THR A 158 -5.81 11.60 25.23
CA THR A 158 -7.06 10.83 25.10
C THR A 158 -7.61 10.93 23.69
N TRP A 159 -8.02 9.79 23.12
CA TRP A 159 -8.72 9.74 21.84
C TRP A 159 -10.17 10.19 22.01
N TYR A 160 -10.58 11.18 21.22
CA TYR A 160 -11.97 11.62 21.09
C TYR A 160 -12.45 11.48 19.66
N LEU A 161 -13.77 11.31 19.49
CA LEU A 161 -14.41 11.15 18.20
C LEU A 161 -15.01 12.47 17.73
N PHE A 162 -14.94 12.70 16.43
CA PHE A 162 -15.46 13.89 15.77
C PHE A 162 -16.18 13.47 14.50
N ASP A 163 -17.39 13.98 14.28
CA ASP A 163 -18.04 13.91 12.97
C ASP A 163 -18.35 15.33 12.47
N PRO A 164 -17.45 15.93 11.70
CA PRO A 164 -17.70 17.25 11.11
C PRO A 164 -18.83 17.24 10.07
N THR A 165 -19.22 16.08 9.54
CA THR A 165 -20.34 15.94 8.60
C THR A 165 -21.66 16.11 9.33
N TRP A 166 -21.97 15.23 10.28
CA TRP A 166 -23.20 15.32 11.08
C TRP A 166 -23.16 16.48 12.07
N GLY A 167 -21.97 16.96 12.42
CA GLY A 167 -21.75 18.20 13.16
C GLY A 167 -22.14 19.47 12.39
N SER A 168 -22.17 19.42 11.05
CA SER A 168 -22.49 20.59 10.21
C SER A 168 -23.99 20.80 9.99
N GLY A 169 -24.79 19.74 10.11
CA GLY A 169 -26.21 19.78 9.83
C GLY A 169 -26.77 18.42 9.47
N TYR A 170 -27.91 18.43 8.80
CA TYR A 170 -28.63 17.22 8.39
C TYR A 170 -29.27 17.40 7.02
N VAL A 171 -29.63 16.30 6.37
CA VAL A 171 -30.39 16.32 5.12
C VAL A 171 -31.88 16.21 5.45
N SER A 172 -32.68 17.14 4.94
CA SER A 172 -34.14 17.11 5.06
C SER A 172 -34.77 17.48 3.72
N ASN A 173 -35.75 16.68 3.28
CA ASN A 173 -36.41 16.85 1.98
C ASN A 173 -35.43 16.97 0.80
N GLY A 174 -34.37 16.14 0.80
CA GLY A 174 -33.34 16.14 -0.24
C GLY A 174 -32.45 17.39 -0.26
N LYS A 175 -32.45 18.21 0.79
CA LYS A 175 -31.62 19.41 0.91
C LYS A 175 -30.80 19.38 2.19
N PHE A 176 -29.56 19.84 2.10
CA PHE A 176 -28.74 20.05 3.28
C PHE A 176 -29.26 21.26 4.07
N VAL A 177 -29.54 21.04 5.35
CA VAL A 177 -29.92 22.06 6.33
C VAL A 177 -28.77 22.19 7.32
N LYS A 178 -28.07 23.32 7.25
CA LYS A 178 -27.01 23.62 8.20
C LYS A 178 -27.59 23.80 9.60
N SER A 179 -27.06 23.05 10.55
CA SER A 179 -27.46 23.11 11.96
C SER A 179 -26.34 22.50 12.78
N MET A 180 -25.51 23.35 13.39
CA MET A 180 -24.37 22.88 14.14
C MET A 180 -24.81 21.96 15.29
N ASN A 181 -24.20 20.79 15.38
CA ASN A 181 -24.52 19.80 16.41
C ASN A 181 -23.28 19.49 17.26
N GLU A 182 -23.31 19.98 18.50
CA GLU A 182 -22.23 19.85 19.49
C GLU A 182 -21.96 18.41 19.92
N SER A 183 -22.93 17.50 19.74
CA SER A 183 -22.77 16.09 20.15
C SER A 183 -21.72 15.34 19.32
N TYR A 184 -21.30 15.90 18.17
CA TYR A 184 -20.27 15.33 17.29
C TYR A 184 -18.91 16.02 17.42
N PHE A 185 -18.73 16.90 18.41
CA PHE A 185 -17.44 17.49 18.75
C PHE A 185 -16.88 16.85 20.04
N MET A 186 -15.65 16.32 19.98
CA MET A 186 -14.99 15.66 21.12
C MET A 186 -15.86 14.62 21.84
N ALA A 187 -16.61 13.81 21.08
CA ALA A 187 -17.49 12.80 21.65
C ALA A 187 -16.68 11.67 22.30
N SER A 188 -17.18 11.14 23.42
CA SER A 188 -16.57 9.97 24.06
C SER A 188 -16.84 8.70 23.24
N PRO A 189 -15.89 7.75 23.19
CA PRO A 189 -16.08 6.46 22.55
C PRO A 189 -17.40 5.77 22.88
N GLU A 190 -17.78 5.70 24.16
CA GLU A 190 -18.97 4.99 24.66
C GLU A 190 -20.29 5.60 24.16
N ASN A 191 -20.30 6.91 23.92
CA ASN A 191 -21.47 7.58 23.38
C ASN A 191 -21.49 7.55 21.84
N PHE A 192 -20.33 7.65 21.21
CA PHE A 192 -20.22 7.69 19.76
C PHE A 192 -20.63 6.37 19.11
N VAL A 193 -20.21 5.23 19.68
CA VAL A 193 -20.55 3.88 19.18
C VAL A 193 -22.03 3.54 19.21
N LYS A 194 -22.89 4.37 19.83
CA LYS A 194 -24.35 4.18 19.79
C LYS A 194 -24.95 4.45 18.40
N SER A 195 -24.23 5.20 17.58
CA SER A 195 -24.68 5.58 16.23
C SER A 195 -23.63 5.31 15.15
N HIS A 196 -22.35 5.25 15.50
CA HIS A 196 -21.23 5.09 14.55
C HIS A 196 -20.43 3.83 14.86
N MET A 197 -20.47 2.86 13.97
CA MET A 197 -19.77 1.59 14.14
C MET A 197 -18.64 1.48 13.12
N PRO A 198 -17.35 1.50 13.55
CA PRO A 198 -16.24 1.35 12.62
C PRO A 198 -16.21 -0.08 12.05
N PHE A 199 -15.74 -0.23 10.81
CA PHE A 199 -15.55 -1.57 10.24
C PHE A 199 -14.52 -2.38 11.05
N ASP A 200 -13.47 -1.71 11.47
CA ASP A 200 -12.41 -2.26 12.31
C ASP A 200 -12.61 -1.81 13.76
N TYR A 201 -12.87 -2.76 14.66
CA TYR A 201 -13.14 -2.46 16.07
C TYR A 201 -11.95 -1.81 16.80
N LEU A 202 -10.74 -1.82 16.22
CA LEU A 202 -9.59 -1.05 16.72
C LEU A 202 -9.96 0.43 16.96
N TRP A 203 -10.76 0.98 16.04
CA TRP A 203 -11.14 2.40 16.03
C TRP A 203 -12.42 2.70 16.82
N GLN A 204 -12.90 1.77 17.64
CA GLN A 204 -13.91 2.08 18.65
C GLN A 204 -13.31 2.80 19.85
N PHE A 205 -12.01 2.64 20.12
CA PHE A 205 -11.33 3.18 21.31
C PHE A 205 -11.94 2.68 22.64
N LEU A 206 -12.48 1.46 22.63
CA LEU A 206 -13.07 0.79 23.79
C LEU A 206 -12.18 -0.35 24.25
N TYR A 207 -12.02 -0.52 25.56
CA TYR A 207 -11.31 -1.65 26.15
C TYR A 207 -12.08 -2.97 26.07
N TYR A 208 -13.41 -2.89 25.88
CA TYR A 208 -14.27 -4.04 25.59
C TYR A 208 -15.11 -3.70 24.35
N PRO A 209 -14.53 -3.85 23.14
CA PRO A 209 -15.21 -3.47 21.91
C PRO A 209 -16.56 -4.17 21.74
N LEU A 210 -17.50 -3.42 21.18
CA LEU A 210 -18.79 -3.94 20.74
C LEU A 210 -18.59 -4.75 19.46
N THR A 211 -19.30 -5.85 19.37
CA THR A 211 -19.46 -6.61 18.14
C THR A 211 -20.50 -5.95 17.24
N ASN A 212 -20.49 -6.29 15.95
CA ASN A 212 -21.54 -5.83 15.05
C ASN A 212 -22.92 -6.38 15.48
N GLN A 213 -22.98 -7.58 16.09
CA GLN A 213 -24.24 -8.11 16.60
C GLN A 213 -24.82 -7.23 17.74
N GLU A 214 -24.01 -6.88 18.73
CA GLU A 214 -24.47 -6.05 19.85
C GLU A 214 -24.87 -4.65 19.41
N PHE A 215 -24.19 -4.09 18.41
CA PHE A 215 -24.60 -2.82 17.80
C PHE A 215 -25.99 -2.92 17.16
N TYR A 216 -26.31 -4.05 16.50
CA TYR A 216 -27.63 -4.29 15.93
C TYR A 216 -28.70 -4.46 17.01
N GLU A 217 -28.39 -5.16 18.10
CA GLU A 217 -29.26 -5.40 19.26
C GLU A 217 -29.39 -4.18 20.20
N GLU A 218 -28.64 -3.11 19.95
CA GLU A 218 -28.59 -1.91 20.80
C GLU A 218 -28.08 -2.18 22.22
N ASN A 219 -27.27 -3.22 22.38
CA ASN A 219 -26.60 -3.54 23.63
C ASN A 219 -25.24 -2.83 23.72
N PHE A 220 -25.27 -1.56 24.17
CA PHE A 220 -24.07 -0.72 24.26
C PHE A 220 -23.32 -0.83 25.60
N THR A 221 -23.67 -1.80 26.44
CA THR A 221 -23.08 -1.94 27.77
C THR A 221 -21.66 -2.52 27.67
N GLN A 222 -20.69 -1.91 28.37
CA GLN A 222 -19.33 -2.44 28.45
C GLN A 222 -19.31 -3.77 29.22
N ASN A 223 -19.20 -4.87 28.48
CA ASN A 223 -19.19 -6.21 29.05
C ASN A 223 -17.76 -6.64 29.41
N LYS A 224 -17.43 -6.55 30.71
CA LYS A 224 -16.10 -6.92 31.25
C LYS A 224 -15.81 -8.42 31.24
N SER A 225 -16.78 -9.28 30.90
CA SER A 225 -16.51 -10.71 30.70
C SER A 225 -15.84 -11.01 29.35
N LYS A 226 -15.87 -10.06 28.41
CA LYS A 226 -15.13 -10.17 27.14
C LYS A 226 -13.62 -10.01 27.37
N PRO A 227 -12.79 -10.54 26.46
CA PRO A 227 -11.35 -10.29 26.47
C PRO A 227 -11.06 -8.78 26.48
N TYR A 228 -10.21 -8.37 27.41
CA TYR A 228 -9.71 -6.99 27.48
C TYR A 228 -8.88 -6.68 26.22
N PHE A 229 -9.24 -5.60 25.54
CA PHE A 229 -8.57 -5.13 24.33
C PHE A 229 -7.83 -3.83 24.64
N ASN A 230 -6.51 -3.93 24.87
CA ASN A 230 -5.66 -2.75 25.03
C ASN A 230 -5.52 -2.04 23.67
N TYR A 231 -6.46 -1.14 23.36
CA TYR A 231 -6.46 -0.43 22.08
C TYR A 231 -5.24 0.49 21.92
N PRO A 232 -4.70 1.19 22.96
CA PRO A 232 -3.46 1.96 22.79
C PRO A 232 -2.28 1.12 22.30
N ASP A 233 -2.06 -0.05 22.89
CA ASP A 233 -1.00 -0.97 22.45
C ASP A 233 -1.26 -1.49 21.04
N SER A 234 -2.52 -1.81 20.73
CA SER A 234 -2.92 -2.31 19.42
C SER A 234 -2.73 -1.25 18.31
N ILE A 235 -3.00 0.03 18.60
CA ILE A 235 -2.74 1.15 17.69
C ILE A 235 -1.23 1.30 17.47
N ARG A 236 -0.40 1.22 18.52
CA ARG A 236 1.06 1.28 18.39
C ARG A 236 1.60 0.18 17.49
N VAL A 237 1.15 -1.06 17.69
CA VAL A 237 1.51 -2.19 16.82
C VAL A 237 1.02 -1.94 15.40
N TYR A 238 -0.25 -1.56 15.22
CA TYR A 238 -0.84 -1.31 13.91
C TYR A 238 -0.07 -0.24 13.12
N ASN A 239 0.33 0.85 13.77
CA ASN A 239 1.06 1.94 13.13
C ASN A 239 2.45 1.53 12.63
N ALA A 240 3.09 0.55 13.26
CA ALA A 240 4.40 0.02 12.88
C ALA A 240 4.35 -0.99 11.71
N LEU A 241 3.16 -1.47 11.32
CA LEU A 241 2.99 -2.44 10.24
C LEU A 241 3.14 -1.80 8.85
N SER A 242 3.64 -2.58 7.88
CA SER A 242 3.55 -2.23 6.46
C SER A 242 2.10 -2.16 5.98
N SER A 243 1.85 -1.53 4.83
CA SER A 243 0.49 -1.37 4.29
C SER A 243 -0.26 -2.71 4.13
N ILE A 244 0.44 -3.75 3.67
CA ILE A 244 -0.15 -5.07 3.50
C ILE A 244 -0.45 -5.76 4.84
N GLU A 245 0.42 -5.60 5.83
CA GLU A 245 0.20 -6.14 7.17
C GLU A 245 -0.96 -5.40 7.88
N LYS A 246 -1.11 -4.09 7.65
CA LYS A 246 -2.28 -3.32 8.10
C LYS A 246 -3.57 -3.87 7.50
N ASN A 247 -3.60 -4.16 6.20
CA ASN A 247 -4.77 -4.76 5.54
C ASN A 247 -5.11 -6.13 6.12
N ASN A 248 -4.11 -6.99 6.33
CA ASN A 248 -4.31 -8.30 6.97
C ASN A 248 -4.86 -8.18 8.40
N ALA A 249 -4.22 -7.35 9.23
CA ALA A 249 -4.64 -7.14 10.61
C ALA A 249 -6.06 -6.56 10.69
N GLN A 250 -6.40 -5.64 9.79
CA GLN A 250 -7.76 -5.10 9.68
C GLN A 250 -8.75 -6.18 9.26
N ALA A 251 -8.47 -6.98 8.21
CA ALA A 251 -9.36 -8.02 7.72
C ALA A 251 -9.70 -9.03 8.83
N ILE A 252 -8.71 -9.45 9.63
CA ILE A 252 -8.90 -10.35 10.77
C ILE A 252 -9.85 -9.73 11.81
N ARG A 253 -9.66 -8.46 12.18
CA ARG A 253 -10.50 -7.79 13.17
C ARG A 253 -11.92 -7.55 12.66
N VAL A 254 -12.08 -7.13 11.41
CA VAL A 254 -13.37 -6.95 10.74
C VAL A 254 -14.15 -8.27 10.75
N GLU A 255 -13.52 -9.37 10.33
CA GLU A 255 -14.14 -10.69 10.28
C GLU A 255 -14.52 -11.19 11.68
N LYS A 256 -13.63 -11.01 12.66
CA LYS A 256 -13.88 -11.36 14.08
C LYS A 256 -15.03 -10.57 14.70
N ASN A 257 -15.27 -9.33 14.27
CA ASN A 257 -16.38 -8.52 14.78
C ASN A 257 -17.76 -8.93 14.24
N GLY A 258 -17.78 -9.80 13.22
CA GLY A 258 -18.97 -10.37 12.59
C GLY A 258 -19.46 -9.57 11.38
N VAL A 259 -19.67 -10.24 10.25
CA VAL A 259 -20.15 -9.62 9.00
C VAL A 259 -21.68 -9.60 8.99
N LYS A 260 -22.30 -8.45 9.32
CA LYS A 260 -23.76 -8.33 9.53
C LYS A 260 -24.52 -7.56 8.45
N ASN A 261 -23.82 -6.92 7.53
CA ASN A 261 -24.41 -6.21 6.39
C ASN A 261 -23.47 -6.22 5.19
N SER A 262 -23.99 -5.76 4.05
CA SER A 262 -23.25 -5.65 2.79
C SER A 262 -22.04 -4.73 2.90
N LEU A 263 -22.11 -3.64 3.67
CA LEU A 263 -21.00 -2.70 3.82
C LEU A 263 -19.77 -3.36 4.46
N ILE A 264 -19.97 -4.16 5.52
CA ILE A 264 -18.89 -4.93 6.15
C ILE A 264 -18.36 -5.99 5.19
N PHE A 265 -19.26 -6.67 4.47
CA PHE A 265 -18.88 -7.68 3.50
C PHE A 265 -18.01 -7.09 2.37
N ASP A 266 -18.42 -5.96 1.80
CA ASP A 266 -17.72 -5.26 0.74
C ASP A 266 -16.36 -4.75 1.23
N ARG A 267 -16.28 -4.20 2.44
CA ARG A 267 -15.00 -3.82 3.06
C ARG A 267 -14.07 -5.03 3.20
N LEU A 268 -14.56 -6.13 3.74
CA LEU A 268 -13.75 -7.34 3.93
C LEU A 268 -13.31 -7.94 2.59
N ARG A 269 -14.19 -7.93 1.59
CA ARG A 269 -13.90 -8.39 0.23
C ARG A 269 -12.80 -7.54 -0.40
N ASN A 270 -12.86 -6.22 -0.29
CA ASN A 270 -11.86 -5.31 -0.84
C ASN A 270 -10.49 -5.53 -0.17
N LEU A 271 -10.46 -5.63 1.17
CA LEU A 271 -9.22 -5.94 1.90
C LEU A 271 -8.60 -7.26 1.43
N LYS A 272 -9.40 -8.33 1.32
CA LYS A 272 -8.93 -9.65 0.87
C LYS A 272 -8.44 -9.60 -0.59
N ALA A 273 -9.09 -8.82 -1.46
CA ALA A 273 -8.66 -8.62 -2.84
C ALA A 273 -7.31 -7.88 -2.92
N ASP A 274 -7.13 -6.82 -2.14
CA ASP A 274 -5.86 -6.07 -2.08
C ASP A 274 -4.72 -6.95 -1.57
N ILE A 275 -4.99 -7.77 -0.53
CA ILE A 275 -4.01 -8.71 0.01
C ILE A 275 -3.55 -9.70 -1.04
N GLU A 276 -4.50 -10.30 -1.76
CA GLU A 276 -4.21 -11.28 -2.79
C GLU A 276 -3.52 -10.66 -4.02
N ASN A 277 -3.91 -9.45 -4.42
CA ASN A 277 -3.24 -8.72 -5.51
C ASN A 277 -1.78 -8.41 -5.16
N TYR A 278 -1.50 -7.98 -3.93
CA TYR A 278 -0.13 -7.79 -3.45
C TYR A 278 0.68 -9.08 -3.47
N ARG A 279 0.08 -10.19 -3.01
CA ARG A 279 0.71 -11.52 -3.02
C ARG A 279 1.11 -11.94 -4.44
N ARG A 280 0.19 -11.81 -5.40
CA ARG A 280 0.44 -12.13 -6.81
C ARG A 280 1.51 -11.24 -7.44
N GLN A 281 1.48 -9.93 -7.15
CA GLN A 281 2.50 -9.01 -7.66
C GLN A 281 3.90 -9.41 -7.15
N LYS A 282 4.02 -9.77 -5.87
CA LYS A 282 5.28 -10.25 -5.30
C LYS A 282 5.77 -11.56 -5.94
N GLU A 283 4.86 -12.48 -6.28
CA GLU A 283 5.21 -13.69 -7.03
C GLU A 283 5.74 -13.36 -8.43
N VAL A 284 5.09 -12.42 -9.14
CA VAL A 284 5.54 -11.94 -10.45
C VAL A 284 6.90 -11.26 -10.37
N ASP A 285 7.12 -10.41 -9.37
CA ASP A 285 8.40 -9.71 -9.18
C ASP A 285 9.54 -10.70 -8.90
N ASN A 286 9.30 -11.67 -8.01
CA ASN A 286 10.24 -12.76 -7.71
C ASN A 286 10.56 -13.60 -8.97
N TYR A 287 9.53 -13.92 -9.78
CA TYR A 287 9.74 -14.61 -11.05
C TYR A 287 10.58 -13.78 -12.03
N ASN A 288 10.27 -12.50 -12.18
CA ASN A 288 10.99 -11.59 -13.06
C ASN A 288 12.46 -11.42 -12.65
N GLU A 289 12.76 -11.39 -11.34
CA GLU A 289 14.12 -11.37 -10.83
C GLU A 289 14.91 -12.63 -11.23
N LYS A 290 14.28 -13.82 -11.12
CA LYS A 290 14.86 -15.09 -11.55
C LYS A 290 15.11 -15.11 -13.06
N VAL A 291 14.15 -14.64 -13.86
CA VAL A 291 14.30 -14.49 -15.33
C VAL A 291 15.42 -13.52 -15.68
N SER A 292 15.52 -12.39 -14.98
CA SER A 292 16.59 -11.41 -15.18
C SER A 292 17.97 -12.01 -14.90
N THR A 293 18.08 -12.78 -13.81
CA THR A 293 19.31 -13.49 -13.44
C THR A 293 19.69 -14.53 -14.50
N TYR A 294 18.74 -15.33 -14.98
CA TYR A 294 18.96 -16.28 -16.07
C TYR A 294 19.44 -15.59 -17.35
N ASN A 295 18.79 -14.49 -17.75
CA ASN A 295 19.18 -13.73 -18.93
C ASN A 295 20.57 -13.10 -18.77
N SER A 296 20.96 -12.70 -17.57
CA SER A 296 22.32 -12.25 -17.28
C SER A 296 23.33 -13.38 -17.49
N ALA A 297 23.02 -14.57 -16.97
CA ALA A 297 23.89 -15.73 -17.13
C ALA A 297 24.06 -16.12 -18.60
N LEU A 298 22.97 -16.05 -19.38
CA LEU A 298 23.03 -16.29 -20.81
C LEU A 298 23.92 -15.28 -21.55
N ARG A 299 23.87 -14.00 -21.17
CA ARG A 299 24.77 -12.99 -21.75
C ARG A 299 26.23 -13.26 -21.40
N ASP A 300 26.53 -13.49 -20.13
CA ASP A 300 27.89 -13.74 -19.65
C ASP A 300 28.47 -15.02 -20.26
N PHE A 301 27.65 -16.07 -20.40
CA PHE A 301 28.02 -17.29 -21.10
C PHE A 301 28.36 -17.04 -22.57
N ASN A 302 27.50 -16.31 -23.30
CA ASN A 302 27.73 -15.98 -24.70
C ASN A 302 29.01 -15.14 -24.91
N ILE A 303 29.29 -14.20 -24.00
CA ILE A 303 30.55 -13.44 -23.98
C ILE A 303 31.73 -14.39 -23.74
N GLY A 304 31.63 -15.28 -22.77
CA GLY A 304 32.62 -16.29 -22.46
C GLY A 304 32.95 -17.20 -23.65
N ILE A 305 31.92 -17.71 -24.34
CA ILE A 305 32.08 -18.52 -25.57
C ILE A 305 32.75 -17.72 -26.67
N LYS A 306 32.37 -16.46 -26.89
CA LYS A 306 33.02 -15.60 -27.89
C LYS A 306 34.50 -15.41 -27.60
N LEU A 307 34.87 -15.17 -26.35
CA LEU A 307 36.26 -15.01 -25.91
C LEU A 307 37.05 -16.33 -26.06
N LEU A 308 36.46 -17.45 -25.68
CA LEU A 308 37.05 -18.78 -25.84
C LEU A 308 37.32 -19.08 -27.32
N ASN A 309 36.35 -18.83 -28.20
CA ASN A 309 36.51 -19.01 -29.64
C ASN A 309 37.57 -18.08 -30.23
N THR A 310 37.65 -16.83 -29.73
CA THR A 310 38.71 -15.89 -30.12
C THR A 310 40.09 -16.44 -29.76
N PHE A 311 40.26 -16.99 -28.56
CA PHE A 311 41.49 -17.65 -28.15
C PHE A 311 41.80 -18.88 -29.01
N ILE A 312 40.82 -19.76 -29.25
CA ILE A 312 40.98 -20.98 -30.05
C ILE A 312 41.40 -20.63 -31.48
N ASN A 313 40.75 -19.64 -32.11
CA ASN A 313 41.10 -19.20 -33.46
C ASN A 313 42.52 -18.60 -33.49
N TYR A 314 42.87 -17.76 -32.53
CA TYR A 314 44.22 -17.21 -32.42
C TYR A 314 45.29 -18.30 -32.17
N ARG A 315 44.95 -19.36 -31.43
CA ARG A 315 45.78 -20.56 -31.28
C ARG A 315 45.90 -21.34 -32.60
N ASN A 316 44.81 -21.51 -33.34
CA ASN A 316 44.81 -22.17 -34.65
C ASN A 316 45.67 -21.41 -35.67
N ASP A 317 45.70 -20.08 -35.58
CA ASP A 317 46.59 -19.19 -36.33
C ASP A 317 48.03 -19.16 -35.77
N GLN A 318 48.37 -20.09 -34.88
CA GLN A 318 49.70 -20.28 -34.30
C GLN A 318 50.20 -19.03 -33.55
N PHE A 319 49.27 -18.33 -32.89
CA PHE A 319 49.52 -17.10 -32.13
C PHE A 319 50.13 -15.98 -32.98
N LYS A 320 49.54 -15.74 -34.15
CA LYS A 320 49.88 -14.61 -35.02
C LYS A 320 48.74 -13.58 -35.03
N PRO A 321 49.05 -12.27 -34.89
CA PRO A 321 50.37 -11.68 -34.64
C PRO A 321 50.89 -12.02 -33.24
N SER A 322 52.21 -12.02 -33.05
CA SER A 322 52.83 -12.46 -31.78
C SER A 322 52.37 -11.62 -30.59
N LYS A 323 52.03 -12.29 -29.49
CA LYS A 323 51.75 -11.71 -28.17
C LYS A 323 52.68 -12.31 -27.11
N SER A 324 52.87 -11.60 -26.00
CA SER A 324 53.58 -12.13 -24.83
C SER A 324 52.81 -13.29 -24.19
N ASN A 325 53.50 -14.17 -23.47
CA ASN A 325 52.85 -15.27 -22.74
C ASN A 325 51.74 -14.75 -21.79
N ALA A 326 51.96 -13.62 -21.13
CA ALA A 326 50.98 -13.00 -20.22
C ALA A 326 49.71 -12.57 -20.96
N GLU A 327 49.84 -11.95 -22.14
CA GLU A 327 48.69 -11.58 -22.96
C GLU A 327 47.91 -12.80 -23.46
N ILE A 328 48.60 -13.88 -23.86
CA ILE A 328 47.96 -15.12 -24.30
C ILE A 328 47.20 -15.79 -23.15
N GLN A 329 47.80 -15.81 -21.95
CA GLN A 329 47.18 -16.33 -20.74
C GLN A 329 45.94 -15.52 -20.35
N HIS A 330 46.04 -14.19 -20.41
CA HIS A 330 44.92 -13.30 -20.10
C HIS A 330 43.69 -13.53 -21.00
N MET A 331 43.88 -13.87 -22.28
CA MET A 331 42.76 -14.18 -23.18
C MET A 331 41.93 -15.36 -22.69
N ILE A 332 42.57 -16.48 -22.28
CA ILE A 332 41.86 -17.66 -21.81
C ILE A 332 41.33 -17.48 -20.38
N ASP A 333 42.01 -16.72 -19.54
CA ASP A 333 41.53 -16.41 -18.18
C ASP A 333 40.29 -15.52 -18.20
N THR A 334 40.22 -14.56 -19.13
CA THR A 334 39.02 -13.72 -19.29
C THR A 334 37.82 -14.55 -19.76
N ALA A 335 38.03 -15.51 -20.67
CA ALA A 335 36.98 -16.44 -21.08
C ALA A 335 36.51 -17.32 -19.91
N ASP A 336 37.44 -17.90 -19.13
CA ASP A 336 37.16 -18.72 -17.95
C ASP A 336 36.34 -17.94 -16.90
N PHE A 337 36.75 -16.70 -16.63
CA PHE A 337 36.06 -15.83 -15.67
C PHE A 337 34.59 -15.63 -16.07
N GLN A 338 34.33 -15.28 -17.33
CA GLN A 338 32.96 -15.04 -17.83
C GLN A 338 32.09 -16.30 -17.78
N ILE A 339 32.63 -17.46 -18.17
CA ILE A 339 31.91 -18.73 -18.12
C ILE A 339 31.60 -19.13 -16.67
N ARG A 340 32.54 -18.92 -15.73
CA ARG A 340 32.30 -19.18 -14.30
C ARG A 340 31.29 -18.23 -13.67
N LEU A 341 31.29 -16.96 -14.09
CA LEU A 341 30.30 -15.98 -13.65
C LEU A 341 28.89 -16.40 -14.07
N ALA A 342 28.73 -16.83 -15.33
CA ALA A 342 27.47 -17.40 -15.80
C ALA A 342 27.06 -18.62 -14.97
N ARG A 343 28.00 -19.53 -14.64
CA ARG A 343 27.70 -20.68 -13.78
C ARG A 343 27.15 -20.27 -12.43
N GLN A 344 27.83 -19.33 -11.77
CA GLN A 344 27.45 -18.84 -10.45
C GLN A 344 26.04 -18.23 -10.45
N GLN A 345 25.72 -17.44 -11.48
CA GLN A 345 24.39 -16.83 -11.62
C GLN A 345 23.30 -17.90 -11.80
N VAL A 346 23.48 -18.88 -12.70
CA VAL A 346 22.49 -19.97 -12.87
C VAL A 346 22.33 -20.80 -11.60
N ASP A 347 23.42 -21.05 -10.88
CA ASP A 347 23.38 -21.82 -9.63
C ASP A 347 22.68 -21.07 -8.49
N SER A 348 22.67 -19.73 -8.50
CA SER A 348 21.92 -18.91 -7.53
C SER A 348 20.41 -18.86 -7.75
N ILE A 349 19.90 -19.36 -8.88
CA ILE A 349 18.46 -19.34 -9.16
C ILE A 349 17.78 -20.46 -8.37
N HIS A 350 17.01 -20.07 -7.35
CA HIS A 350 16.18 -20.98 -6.58
C HIS A 350 14.80 -21.14 -7.22
N LEU A 351 14.48 -22.37 -7.65
CA LEU A 351 13.20 -22.70 -8.26
C LEU A 351 12.17 -23.11 -7.19
N GLU A 352 10.91 -22.92 -7.55
CA GLU A 352 9.71 -23.30 -6.80
C GLU A 352 8.79 -23.97 -7.81
N ASP A 353 7.81 -24.75 -7.36
CA ASP A 353 6.93 -25.55 -8.24
C ASP A 353 6.19 -24.71 -9.31
N SER A 354 5.93 -23.42 -9.02
CA SER A 354 5.30 -22.47 -9.93
C SER A 354 6.20 -22.02 -11.10
N ASN A 355 7.51 -22.31 -11.08
CA ASN A 355 8.51 -21.81 -12.03
C ASN A 355 8.79 -22.77 -13.21
N ALA A 356 7.78 -23.48 -13.71
CA ALA A 356 7.92 -24.57 -14.69
C ALA A 356 8.69 -24.19 -15.97
N GLN A 357 8.55 -22.95 -16.45
CA GLN A 357 9.28 -22.48 -17.64
C GLN A 357 10.78 -22.35 -17.38
N LEU A 358 11.19 -21.74 -16.26
CA LEU A 358 12.62 -21.66 -15.91
C LEU A 358 13.20 -23.04 -15.57
N ALA A 359 12.40 -23.91 -14.96
CA ALA A 359 12.81 -25.27 -14.62
C ALA A 359 13.22 -26.10 -15.85
N SER A 360 12.63 -25.85 -17.03
CA SER A 360 13.02 -26.54 -18.26
C SER A 360 14.26 -25.93 -18.95
N LEU A 361 14.57 -24.66 -18.68
CA LEU A 361 15.67 -23.93 -19.31
C LEU A 361 17.01 -24.06 -18.56
N ILE A 362 16.96 -24.15 -17.23
CA ILE A 362 18.16 -24.15 -16.39
C ILE A 362 19.06 -25.39 -16.61
N PRO A 363 18.55 -26.63 -16.65
CA PRO A 363 19.43 -27.80 -16.79
C PRO A 363 20.23 -27.81 -18.11
N PRO A 364 19.62 -27.56 -19.30
CA PRO A 364 20.39 -27.44 -20.55
C PRO A 364 21.44 -26.32 -20.52
N MET A 365 21.11 -25.19 -19.89
CA MET A 365 22.07 -24.09 -19.71
C MET A 365 23.26 -24.52 -18.85
N LYS A 366 23.03 -25.18 -17.71
CA LYS A 366 24.10 -25.70 -16.85
C LYS A 366 25.00 -26.68 -17.59
N GLN A 367 24.42 -27.61 -18.35
CA GLN A 367 25.17 -28.55 -19.17
C GLN A 367 26.07 -27.83 -20.18
N SER A 368 25.53 -26.83 -20.88
CA SER A 368 26.28 -26.06 -21.89
C SER A 368 27.46 -25.30 -21.26
N ILE A 369 27.26 -24.77 -20.05
CA ILE A 369 28.32 -24.14 -19.26
C ILE A 369 29.40 -25.17 -18.86
N ASP A 370 29.01 -26.36 -18.38
CA ASP A 370 29.96 -27.40 -17.97
C ASP A 370 30.83 -27.90 -19.13
N GLU A 371 30.24 -28.05 -20.32
CA GLU A 371 30.96 -28.38 -21.54
C GLU A 371 31.97 -27.29 -21.91
N ALA A 372 31.58 -26.02 -21.84
CA ALA A 372 32.47 -24.89 -22.10
C ALA A 372 33.61 -24.79 -21.08
N MET A 373 33.32 -25.00 -19.78
CA MET A 373 34.34 -25.04 -18.72
C MET A 373 35.35 -26.16 -18.96
N THR A 374 34.89 -27.31 -19.44
CA THR A 374 35.77 -28.42 -19.84
C THR A 374 36.69 -28.01 -20.99
N LYS A 375 36.16 -27.32 -22.01
CA LYS A 375 36.98 -26.78 -23.11
C LYS A 375 37.99 -25.73 -22.67
N VAL A 376 37.60 -24.82 -21.78
CA VAL A 376 38.54 -23.86 -21.18
C VAL A 376 39.68 -24.59 -20.46
N LYS A 377 39.36 -25.61 -19.67
CA LYS A 377 40.36 -26.41 -18.95
C LYS A 377 41.34 -27.09 -19.92
N GLU A 378 40.85 -27.74 -20.98
CA GLU A 378 41.69 -28.33 -22.03
C GLU A 378 42.64 -27.28 -22.65
N GLN A 379 42.16 -26.07 -22.93
CA GLN A 379 42.98 -24.99 -23.48
C GLN A 379 44.05 -24.51 -22.49
N LYS A 380 43.70 -24.34 -21.20
CA LYS A 380 44.63 -23.92 -20.15
C LYS A 380 45.74 -24.95 -19.92
N GLU A 381 45.41 -26.23 -19.90
CA GLU A 381 46.39 -27.32 -19.75
C GLU A 381 47.36 -27.39 -20.93
N TRP A 382 46.85 -27.25 -22.16
CA TRP A 382 47.69 -27.17 -23.35
C TRP A 382 48.61 -25.95 -23.31
N LEU A 383 48.09 -24.79 -22.90
CA LEU A 383 48.85 -23.53 -22.84
C LEU A 383 49.95 -23.58 -21.77
N ALA A 384 49.65 -24.17 -20.61
CA ALA A 384 50.64 -24.42 -19.56
C ALA A 384 51.81 -25.25 -20.11
N THR A 385 51.51 -26.32 -20.85
CA THR A 385 52.54 -27.13 -21.52
C THR A 385 53.31 -26.31 -22.56
N TYR A 386 52.62 -25.52 -23.40
CA TYR A 386 53.23 -24.67 -24.42
C TYR A 386 54.24 -23.68 -23.84
N PHE A 387 53.94 -23.06 -22.70
CA PHE A 387 54.84 -22.10 -22.08
C PHE A 387 56.15 -22.71 -21.56
N THR A 388 56.16 -23.99 -21.18
CA THR A 388 57.38 -24.70 -20.75
C THR A 388 58.34 -25.05 -21.90
N LYS A 389 57.84 -25.09 -23.15
CA LYS A 389 58.65 -25.55 -24.30
C LYS A 389 59.57 -24.44 -24.84
N SER A 390 60.71 -24.86 -25.38
CA SER A 390 61.61 -24.02 -26.17
C SER A 390 60.94 -23.51 -27.46
N LYS A 391 61.54 -22.55 -28.17
CA LYS A 391 60.99 -22.01 -29.42
C LYS A 391 60.69 -23.09 -30.47
N MET A 392 61.56 -24.09 -30.61
CA MET A 392 61.31 -25.23 -31.52
C MET A 392 60.22 -26.16 -30.99
N GLY A 393 60.22 -26.46 -29.68
CA GLY A 393 59.19 -27.29 -29.05
C GLY A 393 57.79 -26.66 -29.10
N ARG A 394 57.70 -25.33 -29.04
CA ARG A 394 56.44 -24.59 -29.23
C ARG A 394 55.89 -24.74 -30.64
N LYS A 395 56.76 -24.71 -31.66
CA LYS A 395 56.35 -24.92 -33.06
C LYS A 395 55.79 -26.33 -33.26
N SER A 396 56.41 -27.36 -32.69
CA SER A 396 55.96 -28.75 -32.88
C SER A 396 54.59 -29.03 -32.27
N MET A 397 54.14 -28.25 -31.27
CA MET A 397 52.82 -28.44 -30.64
C MET A 397 51.62 -28.07 -31.52
N PHE A 398 51.85 -27.39 -32.66
CA PHE A 398 50.78 -27.05 -33.63
C PHE A 398 50.65 -28.08 -34.75
N TYR A 399 51.58 -29.02 -34.88
CA TYR A 399 51.57 -30.03 -35.91
C TYR A 399 51.37 -31.41 -35.28
N LYS A 400 50.52 -32.25 -35.86
CA LYS A 400 50.52 -33.68 -35.55
C LYS A 400 51.85 -34.23 -36.08
N VAL A 401 52.77 -34.62 -35.19
CA VAL A 401 53.98 -35.32 -35.61
C VAL A 401 53.58 -36.78 -35.78
N THR A 402 53.64 -37.27 -37.01
CA THR A 402 53.53 -38.71 -37.28
C THR A 402 54.93 -39.27 -37.53
N PHE A 403 55.31 -40.31 -36.79
CA PHE A 403 56.54 -41.07 -37.01
C PHE A 403 56.12 -42.48 -37.42
N PHE A 404 56.48 -42.89 -38.64
CA PHE A 404 56.03 -44.16 -39.24
C PHE A 404 54.51 -44.40 -39.19
N GLY A 405 53.72 -43.36 -39.52
CA GLY A 405 52.26 -43.49 -39.64
C GLY A 405 51.49 -43.55 -38.31
N LYS A 406 52.17 -43.43 -37.15
CA LYS A 406 51.52 -43.30 -35.83
C LYS A 406 51.72 -41.89 -35.26
N PRO A 407 50.68 -41.27 -34.66
CA PRO A 407 50.83 -39.99 -33.97
C PRO A 407 51.80 -40.11 -32.79
N VAL A 408 52.71 -39.15 -32.62
CA VAL A 408 53.77 -39.14 -31.58
C VAL A 408 53.46 -38.11 -30.48
N ASN A 409 52.39 -37.34 -30.62
CA ASN A 409 52.00 -36.27 -29.71
C ASN A 409 50.48 -36.09 -29.66
#